data_AF-A0A927AD42-F1
#
_entry.id   AF-A0A927AD42-F1
#
_cell.length_a   1.000
_cell.length_b   1.000
_cell.length_c   1.000
_cell.angle_alpha   90.00
_cell.angle_beta   90.00
_cell.angle_gamma   90.00
#
_symmetry.space_group_name_H-M   'P 1'
#
loop_
_entity.id
_entity.type
_entity.pdbx_description
1 polymer ?
#
loop_
_entity_poly.entity_id
_entity_poly.type
_entity_poly.pdbx_seq_one_letter_code
_entity_poly.pdbx_strand_id
1 'polypeptide(L)'
;MDSLFFAGIGIFTLAWFVCHTESYVLPYPLIDTKLPPGFSEEKFSSIQLGMGKDEILKILPAPEHSLDRENWSYGVDGAALWGDFAWISFEMSFDKEGKVIGKKRYINPD
;
A
#
# COMPACT_ATOMS: atom_id res chain seq x y z
N MET A 1 13.67 45.08 11.49
CA MET A 1 12.89 44.03 10.81
C MET A 1 13.83 42.87 10.66
N ASP A 2 13.74 41.95 11.61
CA ASP A 2 14.88 41.17 12.04
C ASP A 2 14.99 39.88 11.22
N SER A 3 16.20 39.50 10.85
CA SER A 3 16.54 38.33 10.04
C SER A 3 16.00 37.01 10.61
N LEU A 4 15.69 36.97 11.91
CA LEU A 4 14.99 35.86 12.58
C LEU A 4 13.54 35.67 12.11
N PHE A 5 12.86 36.75 11.70
CA PHE A 5 11.46 36.69 11.27
C PHE A 5 11.33 36.03 9.88
N PHE A 6 12.27 36.30 8.98
CA PHE A 6 12.34 35.66 7.66
C PHE A 6 12.80 34.20 7.73
N ALA A 7 13.71 33.87 8.66
CA ALA A 7 14.13 32.49 8.90
C ALA A 7 12.96 31.62 9.42
N GLY A 8 12.13 32.16 10.31
CA GLY A 8 10.94 31.46 10.83
C GLY A 8 9.88 31.19 9.76
N ILE A 9 9.58 32.18 8.90
CA ILE A 9 8.66 32.01 7.77
C ILE A 9 9.20 31.00 6.76
N GLY A 10 10.50 31.04 6.46
CA GLY A 10 11.15 30.11 5.54
C GLY A 10 11.13 28.65 6.01
N ILE A 11 11.29 28.39 7.32
CA ILE A 11 11.17 27.04 7.88
C ILE A 11 9.71 26.54 7.82
N PHE A 12 8.75 27.44 8.09
CA PHE A 12 7.33 27.10 8.06
C PHE A 12 6.83 26.82 6.63
N THR A 13 7.29 27.57 5.63
CA THR A 13 6.94 27.33 4.22
C THR A 13 7.64 26.10 3.64
N LEU A 14 8.88 25.82 4.05
CA LEU A 14 9.57 24.58 3.65
C LEU A 14 8.90 23.34 4.26
N ALA A 15 8.50 23.40 5.54
CA ALA A 15 7.73 22.34 6.17
C ALA A 15 6.35 22.14 5.50
N TRP A 16 5.70 23.22 5.06
CA TRP A 16 4.43 23.15 4.32
C TRP A 16 4.61 22.51 2.94
N PHE A 17 5.70 22.80 2.21
CA PHE A 17 5.98 22.21 0.90
C PHE A 17 6.38 20.73 0.96
N VAL A 18 7.05 20.29 2.02
CA VAL A 18 7.39 18.87 2.22
C VAL A 18 6.13 18.05 2.59
N CYS A 19 5.08 18.67 3.13
CA CYS A 19 3.81 18.03 3.43
C CYS A 19 2.83 17.94 2.24
N HIS A 20 3.24 18.32 1.02
CA HIS A 20 2.39 18.29 -0.18
C HIS A 20 2.99 17.49 -1.34
N THR A 21 4.02 16.69 -1.07
CA THR A 21 4.41 15.63 -1.98
C THR A 21 3.83 14.32 -1.48
N GLU A 22 3.23 13.57 -2.39
CA GLU A 22 2.78 12.18 -2.38
C GLU A 22 3.83 11.25 -1.71
N SER A 23 4.02 11.39 -0.39
CA SER A 23 5.29 11.02 0.24
C SER A 23 5.22 9.61 0.79
N TYR A 24 6.06 8.73 0.28
CA TYR A 24 6.31 7.44 0.91
C TYR A 24 7.02 7.62 2.26
N VAL A 25 6.32 7.33 3.36
CA VAL A 25 6.86 7.45 4.71
C VAL A 25 7.52 6.13 5.13
N LEU A 26 8.84 6.02 4.95
CA LEU A 26 9.63 4.82 5.27
C LEU A 26 9.32 4.12 6.62
N PRO A 27 9.21 4.84 7.77
CA PRO A 27 8.90 4.17 9.04
C PRO A 27 7.45 3.71 9.17
N TYR A 28 6.53 4.26 8.36
CA TYR A 28 5.09 3.95 8.37
C TYR A 28 4.59 3.75 6.94
N PRO A 29 5.07 2.71 6.24
CA PRO A 29 4.85 2.57 4.81
C PRO A 29 3.38 2.32 4.45
N LEU A 30 2.59 1.81 5.39
CA LEU A 30 1.15 1.53 5.22
C LEU A 30 0.26 2.64 5.79
N ILE A 31 0.80 3.83 6.10
CA ILE A 31 0.04 4.90 6.78
C ILE A 31 -1.28 5.23 6.08
N ASP A 32 -1.29 5.22 4.74
CA ASP A 32 -2.48 5.48 3.93
C ASP A 32 -3.12 4.24 3.33
N THR A 33 -2.59 3.06 3.63
CA THR A 33 -3.07 1.82 3.01
C THR A 33 -4.15 1.15 3.85
N LYS A 34 -5.38 1.09 3.32
CA LYS A 34 -6.44 0.25 3.92
C LYS A 34 -6.26 -1.20 3.48
N LEU A 35 -5.99 -2.07 4.45
CA LEU A 35 -5.88 -3.51 4.23
C LEU A 35 -7.08 -4.25 4.82
N PRO A 36 -7.52 -5.36 4.20
CA PRO A 36 -8.62 -6.14 4.75
C PRO A 36 -8.23 -6.79 6.09
N PRO A 37 -9.18 -6.96 7.01
CA PRO A 37 -8.91 -7.60 8.30
C PRO A 37 -8.27 -8.99 8.13
N GLY A 38 -7.17 -9.23 8.85
CA GLY A 38 -6.44 -10.50 8.83
C GLY A 38 -5.38 -10.64 7.75
N PHE A 39 -5.25 -9.64 6.85
CA PHE A 39 -4.12 -9.52 5.94
C PHE A 39 -2.84 -9.15 6.69
N SER A 40 -1.70 -9.70 6.28
CA SER A 40 -0.38 -9.23 6.69
C SER A 40 0.64 -9.39 5.56
N GLU A 41 1.64 -8.50 5.51
CA GLU A 41 2.73 -8.57 4.52
C GLU A 41 3.52 -9.89 4.64
N GLU A 42 3.66 -10.42 5.84
CA GLU A 42 4.32 -11.71 6.10
C GLU A 42 3.55 -12.88 5.45
N LYS A 43 2.23 -12.95 5.67
CA LYS A 43 1.37 -13.97 5.07
C LYS A 43 1.40 -13.88 3.54
N PHE A 44 1.32 -12.66 2.99
CA PHE A 44 1.44 -12.44 1.56
C PHE A 44 2.80 -12.89 1.01
N SER A 45 3.87 -12.61 1.74
CA SER A 45 5.23 -13.02 1.38
C SER A 45 5.40 -14.54 1.39
N SER A 46 4.72 -15.25 2.30
CA SER A 46 4.78 -16.72 2.39
C SER A 46 4.12 -17.47 1.23
N ILE A 47 3.23 -16.83 0.46
CA ILE A 47 2.58 -17.46 -0.69
C ILE A 47 3.63 -17.83 -1.75
N GLN A 48 3.62 -19.06 -2.24
CA GLN A 48 4.58 -19.52 -3.24
C GLN A 48 3.96 -19.55 -4.64
N LEU A 49 4.79 -19.47 -5.67
CA LEU A 49 4.34 -19.72 -7.04
C LEU A 49 3.81 -21.16 -7.15
N GLY A 50 2.76 -21.34 -7.94
CA GLY A 50 2.07 -22.62 -8.12
C GLY A 50 0.99 -22.94 -7.08
N MET A 51 0.90 -22.18 -5.98
CA MET A 51 -0.14 -22.36 -4.96
C MET A 51 -1.53 -22.05 -5.54
N GLY A 52 -2.54 -22.86 -5.20
CA GLY A 52 -3.91 -22.66 -5.67
C GLY A 52 -4.67 -21.62 -4.85
N LYS A 53 -5.70 -21.01 -5.46
CA LYS A 53 -6.60 -20.05 -4.80
C LYS A 53 -7.15 -20.54 -3.45
N ASP A 54 -7.60 -21.79 -3.37
CA ASP A 54 -8.16 -22.36 -2.13
C ASP A 54 -7.12 -22.53 -1.01
N GLU A 55 -5.87 -22.77 -1.36
CA GLU A 55 -4.78 -22.84 -0.39
C GLU A 55 -4.43 -21.45 0.15
N ILE A 56 -4.45 -20.44 -0.72
CA ILE A 56 -4.18 -19.05 -0.37
C ILE A 56 -5.25 -18.49 0.56
N LEU A 57 -6.52 -18.83 0.34
CA LEU A 57 -7.63 -18.39 1.20
C LEU A 57 -7.57 -18.95 2.64
N LYS A 58 -6.73 -19.96 2.89
CA LYS A 58 -6.44 -20.41 4.26
C LYS A 58 -5.41 -19.53 4.97
N ILE A 59 -4.64 -18.74 4.21
CA ILE A 59 -3.53 -17.92 4.68
C ILE A 59 -3.94 -16.45 4.72
N LEU A 60 -4.52 -15.95 3.63
CA LEU A 60 -4.95 -14.58 3.42
C LEU A 60 -6.48 -14.46 3.38
N PRO A 61 -7.03 -13.29 3.74
CA PRO A 61 -8.45 -13.02 3.49
C PRO A 61 -8.73 -12.97 1.99
N ALA A 62 -10.03 -13.05 1.65
CA ALA A 62 -10.48 -12.82 0.29
C ALA A 62 -10.14 -11.38 -0.17
N PRO A 63 -9.79 -11.17 -1.45
CA PRO A 63 -9.61 -9.84 -2.01
C PRO A 63 -10.95 -9.10 -2.10
N GLU A 64 -10.90 -7.78 -2.16
CA GLU A 64 -12.09 -6.92 -2.08
C GLU A 64 -13.00 -7.01 -3.31
N HIS A 65 -12.42 -7.18 -4.52
CA HIS A 65 -13.18 -7.03 -5.76
C HIS A 65 -13.77 -8.30 -6.36
N SER A 66 -13.12 -9.48 -6.24
CA SER A 66 -13.66 -10.81 -6.64
C SER A 66 -12.60 -11.91 -6.58
N LEU A 67 -13.03 -13.13 -6.21
CA LEU A 67 -12.21 -14.35 -6.21
C LEU A 67 -11.97 -14.94 -7.61
N ASP A 68 -12.87 -14.68 -8.56
CA ASP A 68 -12.83 -15.30 -9.90
C ASP A 68 -11.85 -14.61 -10.85
N ARG A 69 -11.31 -13.45 -10.46
CA ARG A 69 -10.36 -12.71 -11.30
C ARG A 69 -9.03 -13.44 -11.46
N GLU A 70 -8.39 -13.23 -12.60
CA GLU A 70 -7.01 -13.65 -12.88
C GLU A 70 -5.98 -12.87 -12.07
N ASN A 71 -6.38 -11.76 -11.44
CA ASN A 71 -5.55 -10.98 -10.54
C ASN A 71 -6.33 -10.66 -9.26
N TRP A 72 -5.70 -10.90 -8.12
CA TRP A 72 -6.16 -10.42 -6.81
C TRP A 72 -5.32 -9.22 -6.40
N SER A 73 -5.98 -8.22 -5.83
CA SER A 73 -5.35 -7.03 -5.27
C SER A 73 -5.79 -6.85 -3.83
N TYR A 74 -4.85 -6.37 -3.01
CA TYR A 74 -5.06 -5.98 -1.62
C TYR A 74 -4.44 -4.61 -1.40
N GLY A 75 -5.05 -3.81 -0.54
CA GLY A 75 -4.63 -2.43 -0.32
C GLY A 75 -5.44 -1.50 -1.22
N VAL A 76 -6.05 -0.50 -0.59
CA VAL A 76 -6.66 0.64 -1.25
C VAL A 76 -6.26 1.90 -0.51
N ASP A 77 -6.34 3.03 -1.20
CA ASP A 77 -6.00 4.35 -0.70
C ASP A 77 -6.91 4.85 0.46
N GLY A 78 -6.41 5.84 1.20
CA GLY A 78 -7.15 6.76 2.05
C GLY A 78 -7.33 6.28 3.49
N ALA A 79 -6.40 5.50 4.04
CA ALA A 79 -6.43 5.13 5.45
C ALA A 79 -6.12 6.31 6.38
N ALA A 80 -5.27 7.25 5.92
CA ALA A 80 -4.99 8.48 6.63
C ALA A 80 -6.10 9.51 6.34
N LEU A 81 -6.64 10.12 7.39
CA LEU A 81 -7.64 11.21 7.25
C LEU A 81 -6.98 12.58 7.07
N TRP A 82 -5.65 12.62 6.97
CA TRP A 82 -4.83 13.82 6.93
C TRP A 82 -3.59 13.55 6.11
N GLY A 83 -3.12 14.57 5.39
CA GLY A 83 -2.02 14.39 4.43
C GLY A 83 -2.47 13.63 3.17
N ASP A 84 -1.54 13.53 2.24
CA ASP A 84 -1.68 12.82 0.97
C ASP A 84 -0.44 11.93 0.84
N PHE A 85 -0.56 10.70 1.33
CA PHE A 85 0.58 9.81 1.53
C PHE A 85 0.48 8.61 0.61
N ALA A 86 1.56 8.30 -0.09
CA ALA A 86 1.60 7.13 -0.95
C ALA A 86 1.11 5.85 -0.22
N TRP A 87 0.16 5.15 -0.83
CA TRP A 87 -0.36 3.87 -0.36
C TRP A 87 0.30 2.69 -1.08
N ILE A 88 0.05 1.48 -0.58
CA ILE A 88 0.65 0.25 -1.10
C ILE A 88 -0.42 -0.70 -1.60
N SER A 89 -0.24 -1.21 -2.83
CA SER A 89 -1.01 -2.34 -3.32
C SER A 89 -0.17 -3.62 -3.34
N PHE A 90 -0.81 -4.73 -3.02
CA PHE A 90 -0.27 -6.08 -3.14
C PHE A 90 -1.06 -6.82 -4.20
N GLU A 91 -0.40 -7.20 -5.28
CA GLU A 91 -1.02 -7.86 -6.43
C GLU A 91 -0.53 -9.29 -6.56
N MET A 92 -1.46 -10.18 -6.92
CA MET A 92 -1.19 -11.58 -7.17
C MET A 92 -1.88 -12.01 -8.45
N SER A 93 -1.11 -12.61 -9.37
CA SER A 93 -1.60 -13.07 -10.67
C SER A 93 -1.71 -14.58 -10.70
N PHE A 94 -2.74 -15.06 -11.40
CA PHE A 94 -3.06 -16.48 -11.55
C PHE A 94 -3.02 -16.92 -13.01
N ASP A 95 -2.68 -18.19 -13.25
CA ASP A 95 -2.91 -18.83 -14.53
C ASP A 95 -4.38 -19.25 -14.71
N LYS A 96 -4.68 -19.87 -15.86
CA LYS A 96 -6.02 -20.37 -16.19
C LYS A 96 -6.51 -21.51 -15.28
N GLU A 97 -5.60 -22.16 -14.55
CA GLU A 97 -5.93 -23.20 -13.57
C GLU A 97 -6.10 -22.63 -12.15
N GLY A 98 -5.92 -21.31 -11.97
CA GLY A 98 -6.02 -20.65 -10.67
C GLY A 98 -4.78 -20.83 -9.79
N LYS A 99 -3.62 -21.10 -10.38
CA LYS A 99 -2.33 -21.18 -9.67
C LYS A 99 -1.56 -19.88 -9.75
N VAL A 100 -0.86 -19.54 -8.68
CA VAL A 100 -0.06 -18.30 -8.62
C VAL A 100 1.09 -18.33 -9.61
N ILE A 101 1.16 -17.33 -10.48
CA ILE A 101 2.26 -17.13 -11.44
C ILE A 101 3.07 -15.88 -11.15
N GLY A 102 2.59 -14.99 -10.28
CA GLY A 102 3.30 -13.77 -9.93
C GLY A 102 2.75 -13.09 -8.69
N LYS A 103 3.61 -12.35 -8.00
CA LYS A 103 3.28 -11.47 -6.87
C LYS A 103 4.07 -10.19 -6.98
N LYS A 104 3.44 -9.06 -6.63
CA LYS A 104 4.09 -7.74 -6.63
C LYS A 104 3.58 -6.89 -5.50
N ARG A 105 4.42 -5.96 -5.04
CA ARG A 105 4.11 -4.89 -4.10
C ARG A 105 4.41 -3.59 -4.79
N TYR A 106 3.44 -2.70 -4.90
CA TYR A 106 3.59 -1.39 -5.51
C TYR A 106 3.41 -0.30 -4.48
N ILE A 107 4.16 0.77 -4.66
CA ILE A 107 3.93 2.03 -3.96
C ILE A 107 3.20 2.90 -4.99
N ASN A 108 1.99 3.31 -4.65
CA ASN A 108 1.16 4.18 -5.45
C ASN A 108 1.28 5.57 -4.81
N PRO A 109 1.97 6.51 -5.47
CA PRO A 109 1.90 7.91 -5.05
C PRO A 109 0.50 8.43 -5.42
N ASP A 110 -0.14 9.17 -4.51
CA ASP A 110 -1.48 9.77 -4.70
C ASP A 110 -1.43 11.09 -5.47
#